data_AF-A0A2A5VRP3-F1
#
_entry.id   AF-A0A2A5VRP3-F1
#
_cell.length_a   1.000
_cell.length_b   1.000
_cell.length_c   1.000
_cell.angle_alpha   90.00
_cell.angle_beta   90.00
_cell.angle_gamma   90.00
#
_symmetry.space_group_name_H-M   'P 1'
#
loop_
_entity.id
_entity.type
_entity.pdbx_description
1 polymer ?
#
loop_
_entity_poly.entity_id
_entity_poly.type
_entity_poly.pdbx_seq_one_letter_code
_entity_poly.pdbx_strand_id
1 'polypeptide(L)'
;MEPGAFAESWVAGGVNMEPALIILGRFQPFHNGHASMVNAAMSFLSVGDSDLPLRICIGSSEAEQSLDNPWTAEEREQMIRAWLDGRDVEIVQVPDLGDPPNYVRHAEKFHGPPGAIFTTDKPTSELYRVADWDVFEGDMTQRDDWQGWRIRATMQMLSTVMEEEAAIAALCVNMPEAVVRLIFENGWQRRLFHMGTGGEPVG
;
A
#
# COMPACT_ATOMS: atom_id res chain seq x y z
N MET A 1 34.95 20.53 -18.27
CA MET A 1 34.76 19.08 -18.28
C MET A 1 35.37 18.59 -16.98
N GLU A 2 34.55 18.42 -15.95
CA GLU A 2 34.92 17.77 -14.69
C GLU A 2 34.40 16.33 -14.76
N PRO A 3 35.22 15.31 -14.49
CA PRO A 3 34.84 13.91 -14.60
C PRO A 3 34.14 13.41 -13.33
N GLY A 4 32.99 12.76 -13.51
CA GLY A 4 32.48 11.72 -12.62
C GLY A 4 32.01 12.16 -11.23
N ALA A 5 30.81 12.75 -11.16
CA ALA A 5 30.01 12.61 -9.95
C ALA A 5 29.78 11.11 -9.73
N PHE A 6 30.29 10.58 -8.62
CA PHE A 6 29.97 9.22 -8.19
C PHE A 6 28.43 9.13 -8.11
N ALA A 7 27.82 8.36 -9.00
CA ALA A 7 26.42 8.00 -8.84
C ALA A 7 26.31 7.32 -7.48
N GLU A 8 25.63 7.94 -6.52
CA GLU A 8 25.32 7.29 -5.25
C GLU A 8 24.58 6.00 -5.60
N SER A 9 25.20 4.85 -5.34
CA SER A 9 24.55 3.56 -5.55
C SER A 9 23.50 3.40 -4.45
N TRP A 10 22.23 3.50 -4.83
CA TRP A 10 21.12 3.28 -3.92
C TRP A 10 20.96 1.78 -3.68
N VAL A 11 21.51 1.30 -2.57
CA VAL A 11 21.44 -0.12 -2.21
C VAL A 11 20.35 -0.32 -1.16
N ALA A 12 19.19 -0.83 -1.60
CA ALA A 12 18.14 -1.30 -0.69
C ALA A 12 18.19 -2.83 -0.65
N GLY A 13 18.42 -3.42 0.54
CA GLY A 13 18.46 -4.88 0.69
C GLY A 13 19.58 -5.60 -0.11
N GLY A 14 20.61 -4.87 -0.58
CA GLY A 14 21.71 -5.45 -1.37
C GLY A 14 21.52 -5.37 -2.89
N VAL A 15 20.42 -4.77 -3.37
CA VAL A 15 20.13 -4.56 -4.80
C VAL A 15 20.32 -3.08 -5.13
N ASN A 16 20.99 -2.79 -6.26
CA ASN A 16 21.04 -1.43 -6.80
C ASN A 16 19.64 -1.05 -7.30
N MET A 17 19.05 -0.04 -6.66
CA MET A 17 17.73 0.48 -6.98
C MET A 17 17.85 1.59 -8.02
N GLU A 18 16.98 1.54 -9.02
CA GLU A 18 16.80 2.59 -10.01
C GLU A 18 15.59 3.48 -9.68
N PRO A 19 15.53 4.71 -10.22
CA PRO A 19 14.35 5.55 -10.14
C PRO A 19 13.10 4.79 -10.59
N ALA A 20 11.97 5.00 -9.92
CA ALA A 20 10.72 4.31 -10.23
C ALA A 20 9.52 5.23 -10.03
N LEU A 21 8.37 4.78 -10.53
CA LEU A 21 7.09 5.32 -10.11
C LEU A 21 6.62 4.59 -8.83
N ILE A 22 6.50 5.34 -7.74
CA ILE A 22 6.17 4.83 -6.42
C ILE A 22 4.66 4.91 -6.16
N ILE A 23 4.11 3.82 -5.62
CA ILE A 23 2.79 3.77 -4.98
C ILE A 23 3.00 3.43 -3.51
N LEU A 24 2.80 4.38 -2.61
CA LEU A 24 2.99 4.18 -1.17
C LEU A 24 1.64 4.04 -0.46
N GLY A 25 1.50 2.99 0.35
CA GLY A 25 0.29 2.79 1.14
C GLY A 25 0.46 1.77 2.25
N ARG A 26 -0.41 1.82 3.27
CA ARG A 26 -0.43 0.82 4.34
C ARG A 26 -1.07 -0.49 3.90
N PHE A 27 -2.00 -0.47 2.94
CA PHE A 27 -2.69 -1.65 2.41
C PHE A 27 -3.33 -2.54 3.50
N GLN A 28 -4.06 -1.95 4.45
CA GLN A 28 -4.73 -2.64 5.57
C GLN A 28 -6.28 -2.68 5.41
N PRO A 29 -6.87 -3.51 4.52
CA PRO A 29 -6.23 -4.42 3.56
C PRO A 29 -6.00 -3.76 2.18
N PHE A 30 -5.46 -4.50 1.21
CA PHE A 30 -5.53 -4.09 -0.20
C PHE A 30 -6.99 -4.08 -0.68
N HIS A 31 -7.43 -3.04 -1.40
CA HIS A 31 -8.85 -2.81 -1.71
C HIS A 31 -9.04 -2.06 -3.04
N ASN A 32 -10.28 -1.84 -3.48
CA ASN A 32 -10.58 -1.30 -4.81
C ASN A 32 -9.98 0.09 -5.06
N GLY A 33 -9.92 0.96 -4.04
CA GLY A 33 -9.18 2.22 -4.13
C GLY A 33 -7.68 2.05 -4.46
N HIS A 34 -7.00 1.09 -3.82
CA HIS A 34 -5.61 0.77 -4.13
C HIS A 34 -5.46 0.19 -5.54
N ALA A 35 -6.34 -0.74 -5.93
CA ALA A 35 -6.35 -1.33 -7.26
C ALA A 35 -6.53 -0.27 -8.35
N SER A 36 -7.45 0.68 -8.15
CA SER A 36 -7.68 1.81 -9.06
C SER A 36 -6.43 2.67 -9.21
N MET A 37 -5.78 3.02 -8.09
CA MET A 37 -4.55 3.81 -8.08
C MET A 37 -3.40 3.11 -8.81
N VAL A 38 -3.20 1.81 -8.58
CA VAL A 38 -2.17 1.03 -9.27
C VAL A 38 -2.46 0.92 -10.78
N ASN A 39 -3.72 0.69 -11.17
CA ASN A 39 -4.11 0.65 -12.59
C ASN A 39 -3.90 2.00 -13.28
N ALA A 40 -4.19 3.11 -12.60
CA ALA A 40 -3.94 4.45 -13.12
C ALA A 40 -2.44 4.70 -13.34
N ALA A 41 -1.60 4.28 -12.39
CA ALA A 41 -0.15 4.36 -12.51
C ALA A 41 0.40 3.52 -13.67
N MET A 42 -0.06 2.26 -13.83
CA MET A 42 0.31 1.42 -14.98
C MET A 42 -0.10 2.06 -16.32
N SER A 43 -1.29 2.64 -16.37
CA SER A 43 -1.79 3.33 -17.57
C SER A 43 -0.96 4.56 -17.90
N PHE A 44 -0.57 5.33 -16.88
CA PHE A 44 0.31 6.49 -17.01
C PHE A 44 1.68 6.09 -17.58
N LEU A 45 2.32 5.06 -17.04
CA LEU A 45 3.61 4.55 -17.53
C LEU A 45 3.52 4.08 -18.99
N SER A 46 2.43 3.41 -19.36
CA SER A 46 2.23 2.88 -20.72
C SER A 46 2.07 3.97 -21.79
N VAL A 47 1.55 5.15 -21.42
CA VAL A 47 1.29 6.26 -22.36
C VAL A 47 2.41 7.30 -22.33
N GLY A 48 3.11 7.44 -21.20
CA GLY A 48 4.08 8.51 -20.96
C GLY A 48 5.47 8.32 -21.58
N ASP A 49 5.71 7.20 -22.30
CA ASP A 49 7.03 6.83 -22.85
C ASP A 49 8.13 6.85 -21.76
N SER A 50 7.76 6.43 -20.54
CA SER A 50 8.61 6.41 -19.35
C SER A 50 9.11 5.00 -19.11
N ASP A 51 10.43 4.80 -19.11
CA ASP A 51 11.08 3.52 -18.80
C ASP A 51 11.11 3.20 -17.28
N LEU A 52 10.44 4.01 -16.45
CA LEU A 52 10.40 3.79 -15.01
C LEU A 52 9.62 2.50 -14.66
N PRO A 53 10.18 1.59 -13.84
CA PRO A 53 9.40 0.50 -13.27
C PRO A 53 8.35 1.03 -12.30
N LEU A 54 7.28 0.24 -12.10
CA LEU A 54 6.29 0.48 -11.06
C LEU A 54 6.70 -0.24 -9.78
N ARG A 55 6.73 0.49 -8.65
CA ARG A 55 7.08 -0.06 -7.34
C ARG A 55 6.01 0.27 -6.30
N ILE A 56 5.44 -0.77 -5.70
CA ILE A 56 4.46 -0.66 -4.62
C ILE A 56 5.20 -0.76 -3.28
N CYS A 57 5.09 0.29 -2.48
CA CYS A 57 5.73 0.42 -1.18
C CYS A 57 4.72 0.16 -0.06
N ILE A 58 4.87 -0.96 0.63
CA ILE A 58 4.08 -1.31 1.82
C ILE A 58 4.62 -0.50 3.00
N GLY A 59 3.95 0.61 3.31
CA GLY A 59 4.25 1.49 4.44
C GLY A 59 3.84 0.88 5.79
N SER A 60 4.35 1.43 6.90
CA SER A 60 4.18 0.86 8.25
C SER A 60 4.48 -0.65 8.27
N SER A 61 5.56 -1.06 7.60
CA SER A 61 5.90 -2.48 7.43
C SER A 61 6.21 -3.21 8.75
N GLU A 62 6.77 -2.48 9.71
CA GLU A 62 7.16 -2.92 11.05
C GLU A 62 6.03 -2.88 12.08
N ALA A 63 4.86 -2.34 11.71
CA ALA A 63 3.77 -2.11 12.65
C ALA A 63 3.29 -3.40 13.32
N GLU A 64 3.19 -3.37 14.65
CA GLU A 64 2.62 -4.46 15.44
C GLU A 64 1.13 -4.67 15.10
N GLN A 65 0.67 -5.90 15.28
CA GLN A 65 -0.71 -6.25 14.97
C GLN A 65 -1.71 -5.51 15.88
N SER A 66 -2.66 -4.81 15.26
CA SER A 66 -3.71 -4.05 15.96
C SER A 66 -4.99 -3.97 15.12
N LEU A 67 -6.06 -3.36 15.64
CA LEU A 67 -7.27 -3.10 14.84
C LEU A 67 -6.98 -2.20 13.62
N ASP A 68 -5.97 -1.35 13.71
CA ASP A 68 -5.55 -0.52 12.60
C ASP A 68 -4.58 -1.23 11.66
N ASN A 69 -3.77 -2.16 12.18
CA ASN A 69 -2.80 -2.98 11.44
C ASN A 69 -3.04 -4.47 11.67
N PRO A 70 -4.17 -5.05 11.21
CA PRO A 70 -4.50 -6.45 11.54
C PRO A 70 -3.64 -7.46 10.76
N TRP A 71 -3.02 -7.05 9.64
CA TRP A 71 -2.19 -7.90 8.78
C TRP A 71 -0.73 -7.44 8.77
N THR A 72 0.19 -8.40 8.75
CA THR A 72 1.64 -8.19 8.64
C THR A 72 2.02 -7.63 7.26
N ALA A 73 3.27 -7.17 7.08
CA ALA A 73 3.74 -6.75 5.76
C ALA A 73 3.71 -7.89 4.73
N GLU A 74 4.07 -9.11 5.15
CA GLU A 74 4.07 -10.31 4.32
C GLU A 74 2.67 -10.71 3.86
N GLU A 75 1.68 -10.58 4.74
CA GLU A 75 0.27 -10.87 4.40
C GLU A 75 -0.29 -9.83 3.43
N ARG A 76 0.06 -8.55 3.63
CA ARG A 76 -0.31 -7.48 2.70
C ARG A 76 0.35 -7.64 1.34
N GLU A 77 1.61 -8.07 1.30
CA GLU A 77 2.28 -8.41 0.05
C GLU A 77 1.55 -9.55 -0.67
N GLN A 78 1.14 -10.60 0.05
CA GLN A 78 0.36 -11.69 -0.53
C GLN A 78 -0.97 -11.21 -1.10
N MET A 79 -1.67 -10.29 -0.43
CA MET A 79 -2.89 -9.67 -0.96
C MET A 79 -2.62 -8.92 -2.27
N ILE A 80 -1.57 -8.10 -2.31
CA ILE A 80 -1.19 -7.34 -3.51
C ILE A 80 -0.84 -8.31 -4.64
N ARG A 81 -0.04 -9.34 -4.37
CA ARG A 81 0.37 -10.35 -5.36
C ARG A 81 -0.82 -11.16 -5.90
N ALA A 82 -1.76 -11.53 -5.04
CA ALA A 82 -2.99 -12.22 -5.45
C ALA A 82 -3.82 -11.37 -6.41
N TRP A 83 -3.87 -10.05 -6.21
CA TRP A 83 -4.53 -9.14 -7.14
C TRP A 83 -3.71 -8.86 -8.41
N LEU A 84 -2.38 -8.78 -8.30
CA LEU A 84 -1.50 -8.53 -9.44
C LEU A 84 -1.54 -9.66 -10.48
N ASP A 85 -1.84 -10.90 -10.07
CA ASP A 85 -2.02 -12.04 -10.97
C ASP A 85 -0.84 -12.21 -11.96
N GLY A 86 0.38 -12.18 -11.43
CA GLY A 86 1.61 -12.36 -12.21
C GLY A 86 2.09 -11.13 -12.99
N ARG A 87 1.42 -9.97 -12.87
CA ARG A 87 1.94 -8.70 -13.40
C ARG A 87 3.28 -8.34 -12.75
N ASP A 88 4.25 -7.97 -13.57
CA ASP A 88 5.59 -7.60 -13.14
C ASP A 88 5.58 -6.21 -12.49
N VAL A 89 5.52 -6.21 -11.16
CA VAL A 89 5.52 -5.02 -10.32
C VAL A 89 6.39 -5.31 -9.11
N GLU A 90 7.30 -4.39 -8.81
CA GLU A 90 8.14 -4.52 -7.65
C GLU A 90 7.36 -4.19 -6.37
N ILE A 91 7.60 -4.95 -5.31
CA ILE A 91 6.99 -4.71 -4.01
C ILE A 91 8.12 -4.61 -2.99
N VAL A 92 8.13 -3.51 -2.23
CA VAL A 92 9.10 -3.27 -1.17
C VAL A 92 8.38 -2.89 0.13
N GLN A 93 9.03 -3.19 1.25
CA GLN A 93 8.54 -2.84 2.58
C GLN A 93 9.24 -1.56 3.06
N VAL A 94 8.46 -0.59 3.53
CA VAL A 94 8.97 0.70 4.03
C VAL A 94 8.53 0.85 5.49
N PRO A 95 9.46 0.78 6.45
CA PRO A 95 9.11 0.99 7.85
C PRO A 95 8.87 2.47 8.13
N ASP A 96 8.01 2.81 9.09
CA ASP A 96 7.80 4.20 9.47
C ASP A 96 9.03 4.74 10.23
N LEU A 97 9.27 6.05 10.09
CA LEU A 97 10.33 6.75 10.84
C LEU A 97 9.78 7.47 12.09
N GLY A 98 8.50 7.86 12.07
CA GLY A 98 7.91 8.73 13.09
C GLY A 98 8.39 10.20 13.05
N ASP A 99 9.10 10.59 11.98
CA ASP A 99 9.66 11.94 11.79
C ASP A 99 9.33 12.43 10.36
N PRO A 100 8.17 13.10 10.15
CA PRO A 100 7.68 13.46 8.82
C PRO A 100 8.69 14.28 7.97
N PRO A 101 9.36 15.32 8.51
CA PRO A 101 10.39 16.06 7.76
C PRO A 101 11.51 15.20 7.16
N ASN A 102 11.85 14.07 7.78
CA ASN A 102 12.92 13.18 7.32
C ASN A 102 12.38 11.89 6.66
N TYR A 103 11.07 11.76 6.49
CA TYR A 103 10.44 10.54 6.02
C TYR A 103 10.88 10.13 4.62
N VAL A 104 10.91 11.06 3.64
CA VAL A 104 11.26 10.72 2.25
C VAL A 104 12.70 10.20 2.16
N ARG A 105 13.66 10.89 2.79
CA ARG A 105 15.06 10.45 2.85
C ARG A 105 15.23 9.07 3.51
N HIS A 106 14.36 8.75 4.46
CA HIS A 106 14.33 7.41 5.06
C HIS A 106 13.73 6.38 4.10
N ALA A 107 12.61 6.69 3.47
CA ALA A 107 11.92 5.83 2.53
C ALA A 107 12.76 5.50 1.28
N GLU A 108 13.58 6.44 0.80
CA GLU A 108 14.54 6.27 -0.30
C GLU A 108 15.54 5.11 -0.07
N LYS A 109 15.85 4.79 1.19
CA LYS A 109 16.71 3.65 1.54
C LYS A 109 16.07 2.29 1.24
N PHE A 110 14.75 2.27 1.02
CA PHE A 110 13.96 1.07 0.77
C PHE A 110 13.43 1.02 -0.65
N HIS A 111 12.85 2.12 -1.13
CA HIS A 111 12.25 2.17 -2.46
C HIS A 111 13.15 2.75 -3.55
N GLY A 112 14.37 3.19 -3.21
CA GLY A 112 15.34 3.68 -4.17
C GLY A 112 15.35 5.20 -4.36
N PRO A 113 16.15 5.69 -5.33
CA PRO A 113 16.41 7.11 -5.56
C PRO A 113 15.19 7.92 -5.99
N PRO A 114 15.29 9.26 -6.01
CA PRO A 114 14.33 10.15 -6.62
C PRO A 114 13.87 9.70 -8.02
N GLY A 115 12.56 9.61 -8.16
CA GLY A 115 11.83 9.33 -9.40
C GLY A 115 10.48 10.04 -9.35
N ALA A 116 9.40 9.29 -9.43
CA ALA A 116 8.05 9.81 -9.31
C ALA A 116 7.24 9.12 -8.21
N ILE A 117 6.28 9.81 -7.61
CA ILE A 117 5.26 9.20 -6.74
C ILE A 117 3.87 9.49 -7.30
N PHE A 118 3.00 8.48 -7.26
CA PHE A 118 1.58 8.65 -7.50
C PHE A 118 0.85 8.44 -6.17
N THR A 119 0.11 9.45 -5.72
CA THR A 119 -0.61 9.40 -4.44
C THR A 119 -1.92 10.18 -4.48
N THR A 120 -2.84 9.85 -3.59
CA THR A 120 -4.06 10.62 -3.33
C THR A 120 -4.07 11.25 -1.92
N ASP A 121 -2.99 11.02 -1.17
CA ASP A 121 -2.77 11.57 0.16
C ASP A 121 -1.99 12.88 0.09
N LYS A 122 -2.64 13.98 0.50
CA LYS A 122 -2.06 15.33 0.41
C LYS A 122 -0.80 15.50 1.27
N PRO A 123 -0.77 15.06 2.55
CA PRO A 123 0.47 15.10 3.34
C PRO A 123 1.63 14.37 2.68
N THR A 124 1.41 13.17 2.14
CA THR A 124 2.44 12.43 1.40
C THR A 124 2.92 13.20 0.17
N SER A 125 1.97 13.76 -0.60
CA SER A 125 2.28 14.60 -1.76
C SER A 125 3.17 15.81 -1.41
N GLU A 126 2.85 16.51 -0.32
CA GLU A 126 3.63 17.65 0.17
C GLU A 126 5.05 17.24 0.59
N LEU A 127 5.21 16.13 1.31
CA LEU A 127 6.53 15.62 1.72
C LEU A 127 7.41 15.30 0.51
N TYR A 128 6.86 14.64 -0.50
CA TYR A 128 7.62 14.25 -1.70
C TYR A 128 7.97 15.44 -2.59
N ARG A 129 7.07 16.44 -2.72
CA ARG A 129 7.40 17.70 -3.43
C ARG A 129 8.56 18.45 -2.77
N VAL A 130 8.60 18.49 -1.44
CA VAL A 130 9.69 19.14 -0.69
C VAL A 130 11.02 18.41 -0.88
N ALA A 131 10.97 17.11 -1.17
CA ALA A 131 12.14 16.28 -1.46
C ALA A 131 12.51 16.24 -2.95
N ASP A 132 11.98 17.16 -3.78
CA ASP A 132 12.26 17.27 -5.22
C ASP A 132 11.88 16.02 -6.06
N TRP A 133 10.86 15.27 -5.64
CA TRP A 133 10.27 14.19 -6.43
C TRP A 133 9.20 14.71 -7.41
N ASP A 134 9.04 14.04 -8.55
CA ASP A 134 7.87 14.23 -9.41
C ASP A 134 6.63 13.67 -8.71
N VAL A 135 5.56 14.48 -8.59
CA VAL A 135 4.35 14.08 -7.85
C VAL A 135 3.12 14.12 -8.75
N PHE A 136 2.52 12.94 -8.94
CA PHE A 136 1.25 12.75 -9.61
C PHE A 136 0.13 12.58 -8.58
N GLU A 137 -0.74 13.58 -8.47
CA GLU A 137 -1.93 13.48 -7.62
C GLU A 137 -3.08 12.86 -8.40
N GLY A 138 -3.60 11.73 -7.90
CA GLY A 138 -4.81 11.12 -8.45
C GLY A 138 -6.08 11.79 -7.93
N ASP A 139 -7.08 11.95 -8.81
CA ASP A 139 -8.42 12.36 -8.37
C ASP A 139 -9.06 11.26 -7.52
N MET A 140 -9.52 11.67 -6.34
CA MET A 140 -10.17 10.79 -5.37
C MET A 140 -11.58 10.42 -5.81
N THR A 141 -11.67 9.52 -6.78
CA THR A 141 -12.94 8.91 -7.17
C THR A 141 -13.37 7.92 -6.07
N GLN A 142 -14.52 8.18 -5.45
CA GLN A 142 -15.18 7.32 -4.44
C GLN A 142 -14.52 7.25 -3.03
N ARG A 143 -14.10 8.40 -2.49
CA ARG A 143 -13.57 8.52 -1.10
C ARG A 143 -14.47 7.92 -0.03
N ASP A 144 -15.77 7.87 -0.25
CA ASP A 144 -16.71 7.44 0.77
C ASP A 144 -16.54 5.94 1.04
N ASP A 145 -16.54 5.08 0.02
CA ASP A 145 -16.62 3.62 0.19
C ASP A 145 -15.26 2.90 0.26
N TRP A 146 -14.21 3.43 -0.36
CA TRP A 146 -12.89 2.78 -0.41
C TRP A 146 -11.94 3.27 0.68
N GLN A 147 -12.38 3.11 1.93
CA GLN A 147 -11.59 3.42 3.12
C GLN A 147 -11.24 2.14 3.87
N GLY A 148 -9.94 1.90 4.08
CA GLY A 148 -9.47 0.71 4.81
C GLY A 148 -10.15 0.53 6.16
N TRP A 149 -10.40 1.61 6.92
CA TRP A 149 -11.09 1.52 8.21
C TRP A 149 -12.56 1.05 8.09
N ARG A 150 -13.29 1.47 7.04
CA ARG A 150 -14.68 1.01 6.78
C ARG A 150 -14.68 -0.47 6.43
N ILE A 151 -13.74 -0.88 5.57
CA ILE A 151 -13.57 -2.28 5.17
C ILE A 151 -13.25 -3.16 6.38
N ARG A 152 -12.32 -2.74 7.25
CA ARG A 152 -12.01 -3.46 8.49
C ARG A 152 -13.23 -3.58 9.40
N ALA A 153 -14.00 -2.51 9.55
CA ALA A 153 -15.24 -2.53 10.35
C ALA A 153 -16.28 -3.51 9.78
N THR A 154 -16.52 -3.48 8.47
CA THR A 154 -17.42 -4.44 7.80
C THR A 154 -16.92 -5.87 7.96
N MET A 155 -15.64 -6.11 7.73
CA MET A 155 -15.03 -7.44 7.87
C MET A 155 -15.08 -7.94 9.31
N GLN A 156 -14.93 -7.06 10.30
CA GLN A 156 -15.09 -7.37 11.72
C GLN A 156 -16.52 -7.81 12.03
N MET A 157 -17.54 -7.10 11.52
CA MET A 157 -18.95 -7.51 11.69
C MET A 157 -19.24 -8.87 11.04
N LEU A 158 -18.57 -9.19 9.93
CA LEU A 158 -18.74 -10.44 9.19
C LEU A 158 -17.85 -11.59 9.70
N SER A 159 -16.92 -11.32 10.62
CA SER A 159 -15.85 -12.25 11.01
C SER A 159 -16.33 -13.56 11.67
N THR A 160 -17.58 -13.61 12.12
CA THR A 160 -18.22 -14.77 12.75
C THR A 160 -19.38 -15.35 11.93
N VAL A 161 -19.65 -14.82 10.73
CA VAL A 161 -20.71 -15.29 9.85
C VAL A 161 -20.35 -16.68 9.32
N MET A 162 -21.28 -17.64 9.47
CA MET A 162 -21.10 -19.02 9.02
C MET A 162 -21.25 -19.19 7.50
N GLU A 163 -22.04 -18.32 6.87
CA GLU A 163 -22.26 -18.31 5.42
C GLU A 163 -21.15 -17.51 4.73
N GLU A 164 -20.03 -18.19 4.46
CA GLU A 164 -18.81 -17.59 3.94
C GLU A 164 -19.02 -16.85 2.61
N GLU A 165 -19.74 -17.44 1.66
CA GLU A 165 -19.99 -16.82 0.35
C GLU A 165 -20.79 -15.52 0.44
N ALA A 166 -21.72 -15.39 1.41
CA ALA A 166 -22.43 -14.14 1.63
C ALA A 166 -21.49 -13.04 2.18
N ALA A 167 -20.58 -13.41 3.08
CA ALA A 167 -19.58 -12.50 3.62
C ALA A 167 -18.57 -12.06 2.54
N ILE A 168 -18.12 -13.01 1.69
CA ILE A 168 -17.25 -12.73 0.54
C ILE A 168 -17.94 -11.75 -0.41
N ALA A 169 -19.19 -12.02 -0.79
CA ALA A 169 -19.95 -11.16 -1.71
C ALA A 169 -20.10 -9.73 -1.17
N ALA A 170 -20.37 -9.58 0.13
CA ALA A 170 -20.46 -8.26 0.77
C ALA A 170 -19.15 -7.48 0.73
N LEU A 171 -18.00 -8.14 0.92
CA LEU A 171 -16.68 -7.51 0.90
C LEU A 171 -16.20 -7.21 -0.52
N CYS A 172 -16.57 -8.01 -1.51
CA CYS A 172 -16.22 -7.81 -2.92
C CYS A 172 -16.77 -6.50 -3.52
N VAL A 173 -17.74 -5.85 -2.86
CA VAL A 173 -18.18 -4.49 -3.22
C VAL A 173 -17.01 -3.49 -3.16
N ASN A 174 -16.10 -3.65 -2.21
CA ASN A 174 -15.02 -2.69 -1.93
C ASN A 174 -13.61 -3.28 -2.07
N MET A 175 -13.49 -4.57 -2.32
CA MET A 175 -12.22 -5.27 -2.42
C MET A 175 -12.17 -6.17 -3.66
N PRO A 176 -10.99 -6.39 -4.27
CA PRO A 176 -10.86 -7.38 -5.33
C PRO A 176 -11.15 -8.78 -4.81
N GLU A 177 -11.91 -9.57 -5.56
CA GLU A 177 -12.36 -10.91 -5.14
C GLU A 177 -11.18 -11.82 -4.76
N ALA A 178 -10.10 -11.82 -5.53
CA ALA A 178 -8.89 -12.60 -5.24
C ALA A 178 -8.31 -12.30 -3.84
N VAL A 179 -8.38 -11.04 -3.40
CA VAL A 179 -7.92 -10.62 -2.07
C VAL A 179 -8.88 -11.07 -0.99
N VAL A 180 -10.18 -10.92 -1.21
CA VAL A 180 -11.21 -11.38 -0.26
C VAL A 180 -11.10 -12.89 -0.06
N ARG A 181 -11.02 -13.66 -1.13
CA ARG A 181 -10.87 -15.12 -1.07
C ARG A 181 -9.59 -15.53 -0.34
N LEU A 182 -8.45 -14.92 -0.67
CA LEU A 182 -7.19 -15.17 0.06
C LEU A 182 -7.34 -14.95 1.57
N ILE A 183 -7.98 -13.85 1.99
CA ILE A 183 -8.21 -13.54 3.41
C ILE A 183 -9.03 -14.65 4.08
N PHE A 184 -10.12 -15.10 3.44
CA PHE A 184 -11.01 -16.12 3.99
C PHE A 184 -10.37 -17.51 4.04
N GLU A 185 -9.68 -17.91 2.96
CA GLU A 185 -8.95 -19.18 2.87
C GLU A 185 -7.91 -19.32 4.00
N ASN A 186 -7.26 -18.22 4.38
CA ASN A 186 -6.29 -18.20 5.46
C ASN A 186 -6.91 -17.91 6.85
N GLY A 187 -8.21 -17.67 6.93
CA GLY A 187 -8.91 -17.35 8.17
C GLY A 187 -8.47 -16.02 8.83
N TRP A 188 -7.82 -15.12 8.09
CA TRP A 188 -7.26 -13.89 8.65
C TRP A 188 -8.33 -12.90 9.14
N GLN A 189 -9.52 -12.90 8.54
CA GLN A 189 -10.69 -12.11 8.95
C GLN A 189 -11.08 -12.37 10.42
N ARG A 190 -10.84 -13.58 10.93
CA ARG A 190 -11.19 -13.97 12.31
C ARG A 190 -10.38 -13.20 13.36
N ARG A 191 -9.20 -12.67 13.00
CA ARG A 191 -8.38 -11.86 13.91
C ARG A 191 -9.09 -10.58 14.36
N LEU A 192 -9.86 -9.98 13.47
CA LEU A 192 -10.60 -8.74 13.75
C LEU A 192 -11.64 -8.92 14.87
N PHE A 193 -12.24 -10.11 14.98
CA PHE A 193 -13.12 -10.45 16.10
C PHE A 193 -12.39 -10.34 17.44
N HIS A 194 -11.22 -10.97 17.53
CA HIS A 194 -10.44 -11.02 18.77
C HIS A 194 -9.87 -9.64 19.13
N MET A 195 -9.44 -8.86 18.13
CA MET A 195 -8.89 -7.51 18.32
C MET A 195 -9.94 -6.48 18.77
N GLY A 196 -11.23 -6.72 18.47
CA GLY A 196 -12.34 -5.83 18.84
C GLY A 196 -12.76 -5.85 20.30
N THR A 197 -12.25 -6.78 21.09
CA THR A 197 -12.66 -6.99 22.49
C THR A 197 -11.90 -6.12 23.50
N GLY A 198 -10.97 -5.28 23.02
CA GLY A 198 -10.20 -4.35 23.85
C GLY A 198 -10.87 -2.98 24.03
N GLY A 199 -11.87 -2.92 24.92
CA GLY A 199 -12.30 -1.74 25.69
C GLY A 199 -12.99 -0.58 24.94
N GLU A 200 -14.23 -0.28 25.34
CA GLU A 200 -14.85 1.03 25.10
C GLU A 200 -13.93 2.15 25.60
N PRO A 201 -13.73 3.26 24.85
CA PRO A 201 -13.21 4.47 25.44
C PRO A 201 -14.29 5.06 26.35
N VAL A 202 -14.24 4.71 27.63
CA VAL A 202 -14.88 5.50 28.68
C VAL A 202 -13.95 6.66 29.02
N GLY A 203 -14.28 7.87 28.54
CA GLY A 203 -13.56 9.11 28.81
C GLY A 203 -13.89 10.21 27.84
#